data_AF-A0A2V7J566-F1
#
_entry.id   AF-A0A2V7J566-F1
#
_cell.length_a   1.000
_cell.length_b   1.000
_cell.length_c   1.000
_cell.angle_alpha   90.00
_cell.angle_beta   90.00
_cell.angle_gamma   90.00
#
_symmetry.space_group_name_H-M   'P 1'
#
loop_
_entity.id
_entity.type
_entity.pdbx_description
1 polymer ?
#
loop_
_entity_poly.entity_id
_entity_poly.type
_entity_poly.pdbx_seq_one_letter_code
_entity_poly.pdbx_strand_id
1 'polypeptide(L)'
;MPTGAAVSGQPLRFVFGLHLHQPVGNFDHVMADHVRDVYRPIIERTAAAGFFPLTLHVSGPLLEWLEQHDTSWLDLIGRLAADGRLELLLAGFDEPILASLPRPDRLEQIARMREYLKRRGHGVVAHRARVAAGARGRPR
;
A
#
# COMPACT_ATOMS: atom_id res chain seq x y z
N MET A 1 -49.90 1.34 5.11
CA MET A 1 -48.47 1.59 4.86
C MET A 1 -47.67 0.70 5.79
N PRO A 2 -46.97 -0.36 5.33
CA PRO A 2 -46.16 -1.15 6.23
C PRO A 2 -44.89 -0.35 6.56
N THR A 3 -44.70 -0.10 7.85
CA THR A 3 -43.46 0.40 8.45
C THR A 3 -42.35 -0.59 8.17
N GLY A 4 -41.37 -0.20 7.36
CA GLY A 4 -40.17 -1.00 7.10
C GLY A 4 -39.45 -1.27 8.42
N ALA A 5 -39.40 -2.54 8.82
CA ALA A 5 -38.62 -2.96 9.97
C ALA A 5 -37.16 -2.53 9.77
N ALA A 6 -36.64 -1.71 10.69
CA ALA A 6 -35.23 -1.37 10.71
C ALA A 6 -34.43 -2.67 10.82
N VAL A 7 -33.56 -2.93 9.83
CA VAL A 7 -32.63 -4.06 9.87
C VAL A 7 -31.67 -3.81 11.04
N SER A 8 -31.95 -4.44 12.18
CA SER A 8 -31.10 -4.43 13.36
C SER A 8 -29.96 -5.44 13.16
N GLY A 9 -29.00 -5.08 12.31
CA GLY A 9 -27.74 -5.82 12.12
C GLY A 9 -26.57 -4.93 12.51
N GLN A 10 -25.57 -5.49 13.20
CA GLN A 10 -24.28 -4.80 13.36
C GLN A 10 -23.74 -4.45 11.95
N PRO A 11 -23.29 -3.20 11.72
CA PRO A 11 -22.78 -2.81 10.41
C PRO A 11 -21.60 -3.69 10.01
N LEU A 12 -21.57 -4.11 8.75
CA LEU A 12 -20.47 -4.89 8.20
C LEU A 12 -19.18 -4.08 8.29
N ARG A 13 -18.16 -4.63 8.97
CA ARG A 13 -16.81 -4.07 8.92
C ARG A 13 -16.17 -4.47 7.60
N PHE A 14 -15.82 -3.48 6.80
CA PHE A 14 -15.20 -3.66 5.49
C PHE A 14 -13.84 -2.98 5.45
N VAL A 15 -12.87 -3.61 4.79
CA VAL A 15 -11.52 -3.07 4.56
C VAL A 15 -11.22 -3.22 3.08
N PHE A 16 -10.87 -2.11 2.43
CA PHE A 16 -10.42 -2.08 1.05
C PHE A 16 -8.91 -1.81 1.00
N GLY A 17 -8.17 -2.71 0.36
CA GLY A 17 -6.72 -2.65 0.28
C GLY A 17 -6.22 -2.79 -1.15
N LEU A 18 -5.28 -1.96 -1.54
CA LEU A 18 -4.57 -2.01 -2.82
C LEU A 18 -3.12 -2.42 -2.60
N HIS A 19 -2.58 -3.22 -3.51
CA HIS A 19 -1.19 -3.65 -3.54
C HIS A 19 -0.63 -3.36 -4.92
N LEU A 20 0.27 -2.38 -5.00
CA LEU A 20 0.89 -1.92 -6.24
C LEU A 20 2.34 -2.38 -6.25
N HIS A 21 2.63 -3.32 -7.12
CA HIS A 21 3.94 -3.94 -7.22
C HIS A 21 4.47 -3.84 -8.64
N GLN A 22 5.75 -3.48 -8.74
CA GLN A 22 6.56 -3.67 -9.93
C GLN A 22 7.88 -4.33 -9.55
N PRO A 23 8.38 -5.29 -10.35
CA PRO A 23 9.62 -6.00 -10.06
C PRO A 23 10.84 -5.10 -10.31
N VAL A 24 11.95 -5.44 -9.66
CA VAL A 24 13.25 -4.79 -9.90
C VAL A 24 13.62 -4.93 -11.38
N GLY A 25 14.03 -3.82 -11.99
CA GLY A 25 14.52 -3.80 -13.37
C GLY A 25 13.42 -3.91 -14.43
N ASN A 26 12.15 -3.65 -14.10
CA ASN A 26 11.11 -3.55 -15.12
C ASN A 26 11.37 -2.38 -16.08
N PHE A 27 10.78 -2.43 -17.27
CA PHE A 27 10.96 -1.39 -18.28
C PHE A 27 10.30 -0.07 -17.87
N ASP A 28 11.00 1.03 -18.12
CA ASP A 28 10.55 2.38 -17.77
C ASP A 28 9.14 2.71 -18.30
N HIS A 29 8.89 2.42 -19.58
CA HIS A 29 7.57 2.64 -20.18
C HIS A 29 6.46 1.83 -19.52
N VAL A 30 6.75 0.60 -19.06
CA VAL A 30 5.78 -0.22 -18.33
C VAL A 30 5.43 0.44 -17.00
N MET A 31 6.43 0.95 -16.28
CA MET A 31 6.22 1.68 -15.02
C MET A 31 5.36 2.92 -15.24
N ALA A 32 5.71 3.73 -16.25
CA ALA A 32 5.02 4.97 -16.59
C ALA A 32 3.56 4.72 -17.02
N ASP A 33 3.32 3.71 -17.86
CA ASP A 33 1.98 3.33 -18.31
C ASP A 33 1.10 2.91 -17.13
N HIS A 34 1.64 2.12 -16.18
CA HIS A 34 0.87 1.72 -15.00
C HIS A 34 0.57 2.89 -14.07
N VAL A 35 1.50 3.83 -13.90
CA VAL A 35 1.23 5.06 -13.12
C VAL A 35 0.12 5.88 -13.77
N ARG A 36 0.22 6.12 -15.08
CA ARG A 36 -0.74 6.92 -15.86
C ARG A 36 -2.12 6.29 -15.89
N ASP A 37 -2.21 5.00 -16.20
CA ASP A 37 -3.48 4.36 -16.58
C ASP A 37 -4.16 3.66 -15.40
N VAL A 38 -3.41 3.29 -14.35
CA VAL A 38 -3.91 2.46 -13.24
C VAL A 38 -3.74 3.16 -11.89
N TYR A 39 -2.50 3.43 -11.47
CA TYR A 39 -2.21 3.82 -10.09
C TYR A 39 -2.70 5.22 -9.75
N ARG A 40 -2.54 6.18 -10.65
CA ARG A 40 -3.06 7.53 -10.46
C ARG A 40 -4.59 7.56 -10.54
N PRO A 41 -5.25 7.01 -11.58
CA PRO A 41 -6.71 7.05 -11.67
C PRO A 41 -7.41 6.39 -10.49
N ILE A 42 -6.92 5.26 -9.98
CA ILE A 42 -7.58 4.59 -8.84
C ILE A 42 -7.51 5.42 -7.57
N ILE A 43 -6.38 6.06 -7.27
CA ILE A 43 -6.24 6.90 -6.08
C ILE A 43 -7.07 8.18 -6.22
N GLU A 44 -6.99 8.86 -7.36
CA GLU A 44 -7.73 10.12 -7.58
C GLU A 44 -9.26 9.91 -7.59
N ARG A 45 -9.75 8.82 -8.19
CA ARG A 45 -11.19 8.50 -8.17
C ARG A 45 -11.68 8.12 -6.78
N THR A 46 -10.89 7.33 -6.05
CA THR A 46 -11.19 7.01 -4.64
C THR A 46 -11.23 8.28 -3.79
N ALA A 47 -10.29 9.20 -4.04
CA ALA A 47 -10.24 10.51 -3.39
C ALA A 47 -11.48 11.36 -3.65
N ALA A 48 -11.87 11.48 -4.92
CA ALA A 48 -13.02 12.26 -5.37
C ALA A 48 -14.35 11.66 -4.89
N ALA A 49 -14.46 10.33 -4.83
CA ALA A 49 -15.66 9.64 -4.34
C ALA A 49 -15.80 9.66 -2.80
N GLY A 50 -14.80 10.13 -2.07
CA GLY A 50 -14.79 10.08 -0.61
C GLY A 50 -14.72 8.67 -0.03
N PHE A 51 -14.24 7.69 -0.80
CA PHE A 51 -14.23 6.27 -0.43
C PHE A 51 -13.01 5.94 0.44
N PHE A 52 -13.12 6.22 1.74
CA PHE A 52 -12.06 6.05 2.74
C PHE A 52 -12.61 5.48 4.05
N PRO A 53 -11.76 4.86 4.91
CA PRO A 53 -10.31 4.69 4.75
C PRO A 53 -9.92 3.61 3.73
N LEU A 54 -8.76 3.78 3.09
CA LEU A 54 -8.16 2.76 2.20
C LEU A 54 -6.78 2.36 2.69
N THR A 55 -6.41 1.09 2.52
CA THR A 55 -5.05 0.62 2.77
C THR A 55 -4.28 0.54 1.45
N LEU A 56 -3.05 1.02 1.40
CA LEU A 56 -2.20 0.98 0.21
C LEU A 56 -0.83 0.39 0.53
N HIS A 57 -0.41 -0.60 -0.24
CA HIS A 57 0.97 -1.05 -0.33
C HIS A 57 1.57 -0.65 -1.68
N VAL A 58 2.82 -0.17 -1.66
CA VAL A 58 3.62 0.13 -2.85
C VAL A 58 4.98 -0.53 -2.68
N SER A 59 5.44 -1.29 -3.68
CA SER A 59 6.74 -1.96 -3.63
C SER A 59 7.90 -0.96 -3.59
N GLY A 60 9.02 -1.35 -2.98
CA GLY A 60 10.24 -0.53 -2.92
C GLY A 60 10.76 -0.12 -4.30
N PRO A 61 10.90 -1.05 -5.28
CA PRO A 61 11.33 -0.69 -6.63
C PRO A 61 10.42 0.33 -7.33
N LEU A 62 9.10 0.23 -7.11
CA LEU A 62 8.14 1.20 -7.64
C LEU A 62 8.29 2.56 -6.95
N LEU A 63 8.48 2.56 -5.64
CA LEU A 63 8.73 3.77 -4.87
C LEU A 63 10.02 4.49 -5.35
N GLU A 64 11.13 3.78 -5.50
CA GLU A 64 12.39 4.34 -6.00
C GLU A 64 12.26 4.89 -7.42
N TRP A 65 11.54 4.18 -8.29
CA TRP A 65 11.27 4.67 -9.64
C TRP A 65 10.43 5.95 -9.62
N LEU A 66 9.37 6.00 -8.80
CA LEU A 66 8.50 7.16 -8.65
C LEU A 66 9.26 8.38 -8.08
N GLU A 67 10.22 8.17 -7.18
CA GLU A 67 11.08 9.24 -6.65
C GLU A 67 11.86 9.96 -7.75
N GLN A 68 12.20 9.26 -8.83
CA GLN A 68 12.97 9.78 -9.95
C GLN A 68 12.09 10.33 -11.09
N HIS A 69 10.84 9.86 -11.22
CA HIS A 69 10.01 10.11 -12.40
C HIS A 69 8.69 10.84 -12.11
N ASP A 70 8.04 10.61 -10.97
CA ASP A 70 6.73 11.19 -10.64
C ASP A 70 6.54 11.37 -9.12
N THR A 71 7.26 12.34 -8.55
CA THR A 71 7.11 12.70 -7.14
C THR A 71 5.73 13.23 -6.79
N SER A 72 4.97 13.74 -7.78
CA SER A 72 3.64 14.29 -7.55
C SER A 72 2.63 13.23 -7.10
N TRP A 73 2.78 11.99 -7.58
CA TRP A 73 1.96 10.87 -7.12
C TRP A 73 2.31 10.47 -5.68
N LEU A 74 3.60 10.48 -5.33
CA LEU A 74 4.06 10.26 -3.95
C LEU A 74 3.51 11.35 -2.99
N ASP A 75 3.50 12.61 -3.42
CA ASP A 75 2.97 13.72 -2.64
C ASP A 75 1.44 13.62 -2.45
N LEU A 76 0.72 13.08 -3.44
CA LEU A 76 -0.71 12.79 -3.33
C LEU A 76 -0.97 11.73 -2.25
N ILE A 77 -0.33 10.56 -2.32
CA ILE A 77 -0.54 9.50 -1.32
C ILE A 77 -0.05 9.93 0.07
N GLY A 78 1.00 10.77 0.13
CA GLY A 78 1.52 11.33 1.37
C GLY A 78 0.54 12.24 2.07
N ARG A 79 -0.11 13.14 1.33
CA ARG A 79 -1.18 14.00 1.88
C ARG A 79 -2.37 13.18 2.36
N LEU A 80 -2.82 12.22 1.56
CA LEU A 80 -3.93 11.33 1.96
C LEU A 80 -3.61 10.53 3.23
N ALA A 81 -2.35 10.12 3.40
CA ALA A 81 -1.91 9.43 4.62
C ALA A 81 -1.84 10.37 5.82
N ALA A 82 -1.30 11.58 5.65
CA ALA A 82 -1.28 12.60 6.70
C ALA A 82 -2.68 12.99 7.19
N ASP A 83 -3.65 13.02 6.27
CA ASP A 83 -5.06 13.30 6.56
C ASP A 83 -5.81 12.09 7.18
N GLY A 84 -5.13 10.96 7.39
CA GLY A 84 -5.75 9.72 7.93
C GLY A 84 -6.73 9.04 6.98
N ARG A 85 -6.77 9.44 5.71
CA ARG A 85 -7.64 8.83 4.69
C ARG A 85 -7.03 7.56 4.13
N LEU A 86 -5.70 7.50 4.03
CA LEU A 86 -4.94 6.37 3.50
C LEU A 86 -4.03 5.77 4.58
N GLU A 87 -4.04 4.45 4.74
CA GLU A 87 -3.10 3.72 5.59
C GLU A 87 -2.03 3.05 4.72
N LEU A 88 -0.76 3.40 4.91
CA LEU A 88 0.36 2.77 4.21
C LEU A 88 0.74 1.45 4.89
N LEU A 89 0.69 0.35 4.13
CA LEU A 89 1.01 -0.99 4.60
C LEU A 89 2.48 -1.32 4.29
N LEU A 90 3.22 -1.78 5.31
CA LEU A 90 4.60 -2.24 5.14
C LEU A 90 4.66 -3.67 4.56
N ALA A 91 5.72 -3.96 3.80
CA ALA A 91 6.18 -5.29 3.44
C ALA A 91 7.72 -5.30 3.37
N GLY A 92 8.32 -6.34 2.81
CA GLY A 92 9.74 -6.29 2.44
C GLY A 92 9.96 -5.33 1.28
N PHE A 93 11.04 -4.54 1.31
CA PHE A 93 11.31 -3.49 0.33
C PHE A 93 11.34 -4.01 -1.11
N ASP A 94 12.13 -5.05 -1.38
CA ASP A 94 12.27 -5.65 -2.72
C ASP A 94 11.18 -6.69 -3.03
N GLU A 95 10.11 -6.74 -2.23
CA GLU A 95 9.00 -7.69 -2.33
C GLU A 95 9.41 -9.18 -2.32
N PRO A 96 10.31 -9.60 -1.41
CA PRO A 96 10.64 -10.99 -1.28
C PRO A 96 9.48 -11.76 -0.62
N ILE A 97 9.44 -13.07 -0.89
CA ILE A 97 8.66 -14.00 -0.06
C ILE A 97 9.38 -14.08 1.29
N LEU A 98 8.92 -13.27 2.27
CA LEU A 98 9.59 -13.16 3.57
C LEU A 98 9.82 -14.53 4.23
N ALA A 99 8.85 -15.44 4.13
CA ALA A 99 8.95 -16.78 4.70
C ALA A 99 10.13 -17.61 4.16
N SER A 100 10.62 -17.29 2.95
CA SER A 100 11.76 -17.96 2.31
C SER A 100 13.11 -17.36 2.71
N LEU A 101 13.13 -16.22 3.40
CA LEU A 101 14.35 -15.53 3.79
C LEU A 101 14.80 -15.89 5.21
N PRO A 102 16.12 -15.90 5.49
CA PRO A 102 16.65 -15.83 6.85
C PRO A 102 16.06 -14.66 7.64
N ARG A 103 15.98 -14.82 8.98
CA ARG A 103 15.41 -13.77 9.85
C ARG A 103 16.09 -12.40 9.70
N PRO A 104 17.44 -12.30 9.63
CA PRO A 104 18.11 -11.01 9.44
C PRO A 104 17.62 -10.29 8.18
N ASP A 105 17.58 -10.99 7.04
CA ASP A 105 17.16 -10.44 5.76
C ASP A 105 15.69 -9.99 5.77
N ARG A 106 14.80 -10.74 6.44
CA ARG A 106 13.41 -10.28 6.64
C ARG A 106 13.34 -8.95 7.38
N LEU A 107 14.15 -8.80 8.43
CA LEU A 107 14.17 -7.59 9.25
C LEU A 107 14.75 -6.41 8.48
N GLU A 108 15.81 -6.64 7.71
CA GLU A 108 16.42 -5.64 6.83
C GLU A 108 15.43 -5.14 5.77
N GLN A 109 14.73 -6.06 5.10
CA GLN A 109 13.73 -5.75 4.09
C GLN A 109 12.59 -4.88 4.65
N ILE A 110 12.09 -5.19 5.85
CA ILE A 110 11.07 -4.38 6.52
C ILE A 110 11.65 -3.05 7.00
N ALA A 111 12.89 -3.03 7.49
CA ALA A 111 13.55 -1.82 7.96
C ALA A 111 13.76 -0.82 6.83
N ARG A 112 14.23 -1.27 5.66
CA ARG A 112 14.38 -0.45 4.44
C ARG A 112 13.07 0.20 4.03
N MET A 113 11.97 -0.55 3.99
CA MET A 113 10.63 -0.01 3.69
C MET A 113 10.20 1.03 4.72
N ARG A 114 10.39 0.74 6.00
CA ARG A 114 10.05 1.68 7.08
C ARG A 114 10.86 2.98 6.98
N GLU A 115 12.16 2.87 6.70
CA GLU A 115 13.03 4.04 6.57
C GLU A 115 12.67 4.89 5.37
N TYR A 116 12.38 4.26 4.22
CA TYR A 116 11.92 4.97 3.04
C TYR A 116 10.67 5.81 3.32
N LEU A 117 9.62 5.19 3.86
CA LEU A 117 8.36 5.89 4.13
C LEU A 117 8.52 7.00 5.18
N LYS A 118 9.40 6.79 6.17
CA LYS A 118 9.73 7.82 7.17
C LYS A 118 10.44 9.02 6.56
N ARG A 119 11.43 8.81 5.68
CA ARG A 119 12.20 9.91 5.07
C ARG A 119 11.32 10.87 4.28
N ARG A 120 10.27 10.37 3.63
CA ARG A 120 9.36 11.18 2.82
C ARG A 120 8.25 11.88 3.63
N GLY A 121 8.20 11.66 4.95
CA GLY A 121 7.20 12.31 5.83
C GLY A 121 5.79 11.77 5.66
N HIS A 122 5.61 10.63 5.01
CA HIS A 122 4.32 9.96 4.95
C HIS A 122 4.01 9.42 6.35
N GLY A 123 2.97 9.93 7.01
CA GLY A 123 2.61 9.54 8.37
C GLY A 123 2.45 8.01 8.49
N VAL A 124 3.49 7.31 8.93
CA VAL A 124 3.46 5.86 9.05
C VAL A 124 2.86 5.50 10.40
N VAL A 125 1.56 5.23 10.43
CA VAL A 125 1.00 4.34 11.44
C VAL A 125 1.05 2.92 10.87
N ALA A 126 2.24 2.33 10.84
CA ALA A 126 2.41 0.95 10.38
C ALA A 126 1.84 -0.01 11.43
N HIS A 127 0.59 -0.44 11.26
CA HIS A 127 -0.03 -1.34 12.23
C HIS A 127 0.36 -2.81 12.04
N ARG A 128 0.88 -3.24 10.88
CA ARG A 128 1.52 -4.57 10.65
C ARG A 128 2.19 -4.62 9.26
N ALA A 129 3.35 -5.27 9.15
CA ALA A 129 3.86 -5.72 7.85
C ALA A 129 3.08 -6.97 7.40
N ARG A 130 2.59 -7.03 6.15
CA ARG A 130 2.07 -8.27 5.55
C ARG A 130 3.12 -8.90 4.66
N VAL A 131 3.20 -10.23 4.71
CA VAL A 131 4.02 -11.05 3.81
C VAL A 131 3.40 -10.96 2.41
N ALA A 132 4.19 -10.50 1.44
CA ALA A 132 3.87 -10.66 0.03
C ALA A 132 3.84 -12.17 -0.28
N ALA A 133 2.75 -12.61 -0.91
CA ALA A 133 2.29 -14.00 -1.01
C ALA A 133 1.80 -14.60 0.32
N GLY A 134 0.56 -15.11 0.34
CA GLY A 134 -0.15 -15.64 1.51
C GLY A 134 0.45 -16.86 2.23
N ALA A 135 1.76 -17.09 2.15
CA ALA A 135 2.49 -18.15 2.83
C ALA A 135 2.70 -17.82 4.32
N ARG A 136 1.66 -18.01 5.13
CA ARG A 136 1.85 -18.19 6.57
C ARG A 136 2.39 -19.59 6.81
N GLY A 137 3.71 -19.72 6.93
CA GLY A 137 4.32 -20.90 7.53
C GLY A 137 3.80 -21.04 8.97
N ARG A 138 3.11 -22.15 9.27
CA ARG A 138 2.78 -22.50 10.66
C ARG A 138 4.10 -22.69 11.44
N PRO A 139 4.27 -22.07 12.62
CA PRO A 139 5.35 -22.47 13.51
C PRO A 139 5.13 -23.93 13.91
N ARG A 140 6.20 -24.74 13.85
CA ARG A 140 6.28 -26.02 14.54
C ARG A 140 6.53 -25.77 16.03
#